data_AF-B6H1N3-F1
#
_entry.id   AF-B6H1N3-F1
#
_cell.length_a   1.000
_cell.length_b   1.000
_cell.length_c   1.000
_cell.angle_alpha   90.00
_cell.angle_beta   90.00
_cell.angle_gamma   90.00
#
_symmetry.space_group_name_H-M   'P 1'
#
loop_
_entity.id
_entity.type
_entity.pdbx_description
1 polymer ?
#
loop_
_entity_poly.entity_id
_entity_poly.type
_entity_poly.pdbx_seq_one_letter_code
_entity_poly.pdbx_strand_id
1 'polypeptide(L)'
;MELHMLSGSEDRHPIGASDLVTKLKWQLDQDLDHNCTPLGPCGSYDAPFKITCATFGYTVVGKGTTSRLWGEVSREAEVYRVLQRTQGSAVRVFLGAIDMAQIYFLHGAGKICHMLLMGWGGLSVSHMTLDKTIQHASVKEIRSLGICHQDLRPENILWNAELERALIIDFH
;
A
#
# COMPACT_ATOMS: atom_id res chain seq x y z
N MET A 1 -9.06 -6.51 -14.44
CA MET A 1 -9.12 -5.21 -13.75
C MET A 1 -7.76 -4.58 -13.96
N GLU A 2 -7.67 -3.73 -14.99
CA GLU A 2 -6.42 -3.08 -15.41
C GLU A 2 -6.21 -1.89 -14.47
N LEU A 3 -5.45 -2.10 -13.39
CA LEU A 3 -5.30 -1.11 -12.31
C LEU A 3 -4.03 -0.27 -12.43
N HIS A 4 -3.39 -0.30 -13.59
CA HIS A 4 -2.23 0.51 -13.90
C HIS A 4 -2.25 0.82 -15.39
N MET A 5 -2.82 1.96 -15.78
CA MET A 5 -2.53 2.51 -17.10
C MET A 5 -2.37 4.02 -17.05
N LEU A 6 -1.12 4.44 -17.18
CA LEU A 6 -0.66 5.18 -18.36
C LEU A 6 0.83 4.83 -18.54
N SER A 7 1.13 3.70 -19.16
CA SER A 7 2.40 3.52 -19.88
C SER A 7 2.23 4.14 -21.28
N GLY A 8 2.16 5.46 -21.32
CA GLY A 8 2.02 6.25 -22.55
C GLY A 8 3.21 7.19 -22.70
N SER A 9 4.23 6.73 -23.42
CA SER A 9 5.24 7.49 -24.18
C SER A 9 5.84 8.80 -23.61
N GLU A 10 5.83 9.04 -22.31
CA GLU A 10 6.67 10.05 -21.64
C GLU A 10 7.08 9.47 -20.28
N ASP A 11 8.39 9.27 -20.03
CA ASP A 11 8.95 8.67 -18.80
C ASP A 11 8.77 9.54 -17.53
N ARG A 12 7.74 10.40 -17.49
CA ARG A 12 7.49 11.33 -16.40
C ARG A 12 6.00 11.34 -16.06
N HIS A 13 5.72 10.92 -14.83
CA HIS A 13 4.41 11.14 -14.23
C HIS A 13 4.10 12.65 -14.20
N PRO A 14 2.87 13.07 -14.52
CA PRO A 14 2.45 14.47 -14.49
C PRO A 14 2.38 15.05 -13.07
N ILE A 15 2.59 14.21 -12.05
CA ILE A 15 2.55 14.58 -10.63
C ILE A 15 3.60 13.79 -9.85
N GLY A 16 4.26 14.44 -8.90
CA GLY A 16 5.15 13.78 -7.95
C GLY A 16 4.40 13.00 -6.87
N ALA A 17 5.06 12.04 -6.22
CA ALA A 17 4.43 11.24 -5.16
C ALA A 17 3.90 12.11 -3.99
N SER A 18 4.66 13.10 -3.55
CA SER A 18 4.25 14.01 -2.45
C SER A 18 3.03 14.86 -2.80
N ASP A 19 2.95 15.32 -4.05
CA ASP A 19 1.80 16.10 -4.53
C ASP A 19 0.57 15.20 -4.67
N LEU A 20 0.75 13.96 -5.11
CA LEU A 20 -0.32 12.96 -5.17
C LEU A 20 -0.88 12.70 -3.77
N VAL A 21 -0.03 12.48 -2.77
CA VAL A 21 -0.44 12.31 -1.36
C VAL A 21 -1.22 13.52 -0.87
N THR A 22 -0.74 14.73 -1.14
CA THR A 22 -1.42 15.98 -0.74
C THR A 22 -2.82 16.08 -1.35
N LYS A 23 -2.96 15.74 -2.64
CA LYS A 23 -4.26 15.75 -3.32
C LYS A 23 -5.21 14.66 -2.83
N LEU A 24 -4.69 13.45 -2.59
CA LEU A 24 -5.47 12.36 -2.03
C LEU A 24 -5.99 12.71 -0.63
N LYS A 25 -5.12 13.26 0.23
CA LYS A 25 -5.53 13.76 1.54
C LYS A 25 -6.64 14.80 1.41
N TRP A 26 -6.43 15.83 0.58
CA TRP A 26 -7.41 16.89 0.40
C TRP A 26 -8.76 16.35 -0.10
N GLN A 27 -8.75 15.42 -1.06
CA GLN A 27 -9.96 14.75 -1.54
C GLN A 27 -10.69 14.01 -0.40
N LEU A 28 -9.97 13.18 0.36
CA LEU A 28 -10.54 12.40 1.47
C LEU A 28 -11.05 13.28 2.63
N ASP A 29 -10.44 14.45 2.85
CA ASP A 29 -10.93 15.42 3.83
C ASP A 29 -12.26 16.06 3.41
N GLN A 30 -12.56 16.12 2.11
CA GLN A 30 -13.82 16.67 1.59
C GLN A 30 -14.90 15.59 1.46
N ASP A 31 -14.54 14.43 0.91
CA ASP A 31 -15.48 13.40 0.50
C ASP A 31 -14.83 12.01 0.57
N LEU A 32 -15.42 11.15 1.41
CA LEU A 32 -15.01 9.76 1.58
C LEU A 32 -15.86 8.77 0.76
N ASP A 33 -17.02 9.21 0.27
CA ASP A 33 -17.99 8.33 -0.40
C ASP A 33 -17.60 8.11 -1.87
N HIS A 34 -16.88 9.07 -2.46
CA HIS A 34 -16.40 8.98 -3.83
C HIS A 34 -14.92 8.61 -3.91
N ASN A 35 -14.60 7.65 -4.78
CA ASN A 35 -13.22 7.21 -5.08
C ASN A 35 -12.42 6.66 -3.89
N CYS A 36 -13.07 6.31 -2.78
CA CYS A 36 -12.50 5.56 -1.67
C CYS A 36 -13.40 4.36 -1.38
N THR A 37 -12.87 3.14 -1.52
CA THR A 37 -13.69 1.93 -1.36
C THR A 37 -12.92 0.89 -0.56
N PRO A 38 -13.50 0.33 0.53
CA PRO A 38 -12.90 -0.78 1.26
C PRO A 38 -12.58 -1.95 0.31
N LEU A 39 -11.41 -2.55 0.50
CA LEU A 39 -10.94 -3.72 -0.22
C LEU A 39 -10.90 -4.91 0.72
N GLY A 40 -11.61 -5.98 0.36
CA GLY A 40 -11.50 -7.25 1.07
C GLY A 40 -11.85 -7.18 2.57
N PRO A 41 -11.43 -8.19 3.36
CA PRO A 41 -11.68 -8.23 4.79
C PRO A 41 -10.79 -7.23 5.55
N CYS A 42 -11.28 -6.77 6.70
CA CYS A 42 -10.47 -6.03 7.67
C CYS A 42 -9.39 -6.95 8.25
N GLY A 43 -8.14 -6.49 8.25
CA GLY A 43 -7.05 -7.13 8.99
C GLY A 43 -7.18 -6.88 10.50
N SER A 44 -6.19 -7.36 11.27
CA SER A 44 -6.18 -7.16 12.72
C SER A 44 -5.92 -5.73 13.15
N TYR A 45 -5.16 -4.97 12.36
CA TYR A 45 -4.71 -3.61 12.70
C TYR A 45 -5.20 -2.52 11.73
N ASP A 46 -5.50 -2.90 10.50
CA ASP A 46 -5.94 -1.99 9.45
C ASP A 46 -6.99 -2.64 8.53
N ALA A 47 -7.63 -1.82 7.72
CA ALA A 47 -8.47 -2.23 6.63
C ALA A 47 -7.91 -1.66 5.32
N PRO A 48 -7.74 -2.45 4.26
CA PRO A 48 -7.28 -1.93 2.99
C PRO A 48 -8.39 -1.17 2.25
N PHE A 49 -8.04 -0.11 1.55
CA PHE A 49 -8.90 0.72 0.73
C PHE A 49 -8.30 0.91 -0.65
N LYS A 50 -9.14 0.89 -1.69
CA LYS A 50 -8.80 1.39 -3.01
C LYS A 50 -9.11 2.88 -3.02
N ILE A 51 -8.13 3.69 -3.36
CA ILE A 51 -8.29 5.14 -3.42
C ILE A 51 -7.86 5.61 -4.81
N THR A 52 -8.75 6.28 -5.52
CA THR A 52 -8.47 6.84 -6.84
C THR A 52 -8.42 8.37 -6.75
N CYS A 53 -7.34 8.96 -7.24
CA CYS A 53 -7.22 10.41 -7.35
C CYS A 53 -8.11 10.89 -8.50
N ALA A 54 -9.17 11.64 -8.17
CA ALA A 54 -10.15 12.10 -9.15
C ALA A 54 -9.53 12.97 -10.26
N THR A 55 -8.48 13.73 -9.94
CA THR A 55 -7.84 14.66 -10.89
C THR A 55 -6.98 13.96 -11.93
N PHE A 56 -6.29 12.86 -11.56
CA PHE A 56 -5.27 12.23 -12.41
C PHE A 56 -5.57 10.76 -12.75
N GLY A 57 -6.61 10.16 -12.17
CA GLY A 57 -6.95 8.75 -12.36
C GLY A 57 -6.02 7.75 -11.67
N TYR A 58 -4.94 8.20 -11.03
CA TYR A 58 -4.04 7.32 -10.27
C TYR A 58 -4.78 6.60 -9.15
N THR A 59 -4.61 5.28 -9.08
CA THR A 59 -5.18 4.46 -8.02
C THR A 59 -4.08 3.95 -7.10
N VAL A 60 -4.31 4.09 -5.80
CA VAL A 60 -3.40 3.65 -4.73
C VAL A 60 -4.16 2.80 -3.73
N VAL A 61 -3.41 2.12 -2.86
CA VAL A 61 -3.93 1.38 -1.71
C VAL A 61 -3.76 2.23 -0.45
N GLY A 62 -4.83 2.43 0.30
CA GLY A 62 -4.78 3.01 1.65
C GLY A 62 -4.96 1.92 2.69
N LYS A 63 -4.00 1.73 3.61
CA LYS A 63 -4.22 0.94 4.83
C LYS A 63 -4.82 1.84 5.88
N GLY A 64 -6.13 1.77 6.06
CA GLY A 64 -6.86 2.60 7.01
C GLY A 64 -6.91 2.01 8.40
N THR A 65 -6.67 2.83 9.41
CA THR A 65 -6.75 2.43 10.82
C THR A 65 -7.42 3.48 11.70
N THR A 66 -7.72 3.06 12.93
CA THR A 66 -8.30 3.91 13.99
C THR A 66 -7.20 4.60 14.79
N SER A 67 -7.48 5.73 15.43
CA SER A 67 -6.49 6.44 16.27
C SER A 67 -5.91 5.57 17.40
N ARG A 68 -6.67 4.57 17.88
CA ARG A 68 -6.20 3.64 18.92
C ARG A 68 -5.02 2.79 18.46
N LEU A 69 -5.04 2.36 17.19
CA LEU A 69 -4.03 1.46 16.60
C LEU A 69 -2.97 2.23 15.81
N TRP A 70 -3.14 3.54 15.63
CA TRP A 70 -2.23 4.36 14.84
C TRP A 70 -0.79 4.32 15.35
N GLY A 71 -0.57 4.26 16.66
CA GLY A 71 0.77 4.15 17.23
C GLY A 71 1.51 2.86 16.85
N GLU A 72 0.78 1.80 16.49
CA GLU A 72 1.35 0.53 16.01
C GLU A 72 1.53 0.58 14.49
N VAL A 73 0.49 0.98 13.75
CA VAL A 73 0.51 1.04 12.28
C VAL A 73 1.51 2.06 11.73
N SER A 74 1.62 3.25 12.36
CA SER A 74 2.54 4.30 11.89
C SER A 74 4.02 3.89 11.93
N ARG A 75 4.40 2.90 12.75
CA ARG A 75 5.77 2.37 12.79
C ARG A 75 6.16 1.68 11.49
N GLU A 76 5.19 1.13 10.76
CA GLU A 76 5.43 0.53 9.44
C GLU A 76 6.01 1.57 8.45
N ALA A 77 5.64 2.86 8.58
CA ALA A 77 6.20 3.93 7.75
C ALA A 77 7.72 4.10 7.96
N GLU A 78 8.23 3.85 9.18
CA GLU A 78 9.67 3.90 9.45
C GLU A 78 10.41 2.75 8.78
N VAL A 79 9.79 1.56 8.74
CA VAL A 79 10.33 0.40 8.03
C VAL A 79 10.41 0.68 6.53
N TYR A 80 9.35 1.22 5.92
CA TYR A 80 9.36 1.60 4.51
C TYR A 80 10.42 2.65 4.18
N ARG A 81 10.69 3.59 5.11
CA ARG A 81 11.79 4.56 4.95
C ARG A 81 13.15 3.86 4.87
N VAL A 82 13.40 2.82 5.68
CA VAL A 82 14.63 2.03 5.59
C VAL A 82 14.66 1.23 4.27
N LEU A 83 13.51 0.71 3.86
CA LEU A 83 13.33 -0.10 2.65
C LEU A 83 13.21 0.72 1.35
N GLN A 84 13.53 2.02 1.38
CA GLN A 84 13.39 2.93 0.23
C GLN A 84 14.03 2.37 -1.05
N ARG A 85 15.20 1.72 -0.94
CA ARG A 85 15.93 1.16 -2.09
C ARG A 85 15.27 -0.07 -2.71
N THR A 86 14.36 -0.72 -1.98
CA THR A 86 13.68 -1.96 -2.39
C THR A 86 12.21 -1.75 -2.76
N GLN A 87 11.73 -0.50 -2.70
CA GLN A 87 10.38 -0.16 -3.11
C GLN A 87 10.22 -0.30 -4.62
N GLY A 88 9.24 -1.08 -5.05
CA GLY A 88 9.05 -1.41 -6.46
C GLY A 88 9.96 -2.53 -6.96
N SER A 89 10.72 -3.21 -6.10
CA SER A 89 11.51 -4.40 -6.46
C SER A 89 11.25 -5.60 -5.53
N ALA A 90 11.14 -5.35 -4.23
CA ALA A 90 10.89 -6.37 -3.21
C ALA A 90 9.77 -6.00 -2.23
N VAL A 91 9.40 -4.72 -2.13
CA VAL A 91 8.27 -4.24 -1.33
C VAL A 91 7.40 -3.27 -2.11
N ARG A 92 6.18 -3.03 -1.62
CA ARG A 92 5.29 -2.00 -2.19
C ARG A 92 5.93 -0.61 -2.08
N VAL A 93 5.60 0.26 -3.03
CA VAL A 93 5.99 1.67 -2.96
C VAL A 93 5.17 2.34 -1.87
N PHE A 94 5.81 2.80 -0.80
CA PHE A 94 5.18 3.68 0.18
C PHE A 94 5.16 5.12 -0.35
N LEU A 95 3.98 5.74 -0.33
CA LEU A 95 3.77 7.10 -0.79
C LEU A 95 3.76 8.09 0.39
N GLY A 96 3.15 7.70 1.51
CA GLY A 96 3.11 8.53 2.71
C GLY A 96 2.02 8.14 3.68
N ALA A 97 2.09 8.70 4.89
CA ALA A 97 1.04 8.61 5.90
C ALA A 97 0.15 9.85 5.84
N ILE A 98 -1.16 9.69 6.05
CA ILE A 98 -2.12 10.78 6.13
C ILE A 98 -3.05 10.65 7.33
N ASP A 99 -3.40 11.79 7.90
CA ASP A 99 -4.51 11.94 8.84
C ASP A 99 -5.67 12.59 8.12
N MET A 100 -6.85 11.99 8.22
CA MET A 100 -8.08 12.48 7.59
C MET A 100 -8.85 13.36 8.57
N ALA A 101 -9.41 14.45 8.07
CA ALA A 101 -10.35 15.29 8.81
C ALA A 101 -11.71 14.59 9.00
N GLN A 102 -12.05 13.70 8.07
CA GLN A 102 -13.28 12.91 8.09
C GLN A 102 -13.04 11.53 8.68
N ILE A 103 -14.11 10.93 9.20
CA ILE A 103 -14.10 9.57 9.76
C ILE A 103 -14.85 8.64 8.82
N TYR A 104 -14.16 7.62 8.31
CA TYR A 104 -14.81 6.52 7.61
C TYR A 104 -15.29 5.48 8.62
N PHE A 105 -16.61 5.27 8.71
CA PHE A 105 -17.21 4.28 9.61
C PHE A 105 -17.28 2.93 8.91
N LEU A 106 -16.25 2.10 9.09
CA LEU A 106 -16.21 0.76 8.52
C LEU A 106 -16.74 -0.26 9.52
N HIS A 107 -17.79 -1.00 9.12
CA HIS A 107 -18.35 -2.06 9.95
C HIS A 107 -17.28 -3.13 10.24
N GLY A 108 -17.14 -3.51 11.52
CA GLY A 108 -16.11 -4.45 11.99
C GLY A 108 -14.74 -3.84 12.29
N ALA A 109 -14.38 -2.69 11.69
CA ALA A 109 -13.08 -2.03 11.89
C ALA A 109 -13.18 -0.78 12.79
N GLY A 110 -14.30 -0.04 12.72
CA GLY A 110 -14.56 1.15 13.52
C GLY A 110 -14.30 2.47 12.78
N LYS A 111 -13.78 3.46 13.53
CA LYS A 111 -13.60 4.85 13.07
C LYS A 111 -12.25 5.03 12.37
N ILE A 112 -12.20 4.79 11.08
CA ILE A 112 -10.98 4.92 10.28
C ILE A 112 -10.72 6.41 10.02
N CYS A 113 -9.55 6.90 10.43
CA CYS A 113 -9.16 8.31 10.35
C CYS A 113 -7.68 8.53 10.04
N HIS A 114 -6.88 7.45 10.01
CA HIS A 114 -5.47 7.48 9.62
C HIS A 114 -5.25 6.48 8.50
N MET A 115 -4.41 6.80 7.50
CA MET A 115 -4.08 5.87 6.42
C MET A 115 -2.60 5.88 6.07
N LEU A 116 -2.03 4.70 5.78
CA LEU A 116 -0.79 4.57 5.02
C LEU A 116 -1.12 4.41 3.54
N LEU A 117 -0.64 5.32 2.70
CA LEU A 117 -0.82 5.29 1.25
C LEU A 117 0.33 4.55 0.59
N MET A 118 -0.01 3.60 -0.27
CA MET A 118 0.93 2.72 -0.96
C MET A 118 0.53 2.53 -2.42
N GLY A 119 1.51 2.31 -3.29
CA GLY A 119 1.28 1.82 -4.64
C GLY A 119 0.62 0.45 -4.66
N TRP A 120 -0.05 0.13 -5.77
CA TRP A 120 -0.57 -1.20 -5.99
C TRP A 120 0.57 -2.22 -6.03
N GLY A 121 0.42 -3.31 -5.27
CA GLY A 121 1.48 -4.33 -5.13
C GLY A 121 1.27 -5.61 -5.92
N GLY A 122 0.17 -5.72 -6.68
CA GLY A 122 -0.20 -6.97 -7.35
C GLY A 122 -1.19 -7.83 -6.54
N LEU A 123 -1.31 -9.09 -6.95
CA LEU A 123 -2.31 -10.03 -6.43
C LEU A 123 -1.73 -10.91 -5.32
N SER A 124 -2.53 -11.27 -4.32
CA SER A 124 -2.12 -12.22 -3.28
C SER A 124 -1.74 -13.57 -3.88
N VAL A 125 -0.64 -14.15 -3.38
CA VAL A 125 -0.19 -15.49 -3.79
C VAL A 125 -0.77 -16.61 -2.93
N SER A 126 -1.66 -16.32 -1.97
CA SER A 126 -2.26 -17.34 -1.08
C SER A 126 -2.94 -18.49 -1.83
N HIS A 127 -3.41 -18.24 -3.06
CA HIS A 127 -4.04 -19.24 -3.93
C HIS A 127 -3.22 -19.57 -5.19
N MET A 128 -1.94 -19.16 -5.25
CA MET A 128 -1.07 -19.35 -6.39
C MET A 128 0.23 -20.05 -5.98
N THR A 129 0.79 -20.87 -6.86
CA THR A 129 2.14 -21.42 -6.66
C THR A 129 3.15 -20.44 -7.24
N LEU A 130 3.78 -19.66 -6.37
CA LEU A 130 4.88 -18.77 -6.76
C LEU A 130 6.20 -19.55 -6.79
N ASP A 131 7.07 -19.23 -7.77
CA ASP A 131 8.45 -19.73 -7.77
C ASP A 131 9.18 -19.28 -6.50
N LYS A 132 9.62 -20.26 -5.70
CA LYS A 132 10.36 -20.03 -4.46
C LYS A 132 11.63 -19.21 -4.67
N THR A 133 12.24 -19.29 -5.84
CA THR A 133 13.43 -18.52 -6.21
C THR A 133 13.13 -17.03 -6.26
N ILE A 134 11.98 -16.65 -6.85
CA ILE A 134 11.56 -15.26 -6.96
C ILE A 134 11.18 -14.70 -5.58
N GLN A 135 10.45 -15.48 -4.78
CA GLN A 135 10.17 -15.12 -3.39
C GLN A 135 11.46 -14.92 -2.59
N HIS A 136 12.42 -15.84 -2.73
CA HIS A 136 13.69 -15.79 -2.02
C HIS A 136 14.52 -14.56 -2.40
N ALA A 137 14.48 -14.14 -3.67
CA ALA A 137 15.17 -12.94 -4.13
C ALA A 137 14.68 -11.69 -3.39
N SER A 138 13.36 -11.47 -3.31
CA SER A 138 12.78 -10.32 -2.60
C SER A 138 13.11 -10.34 -1.10
N VAL A 139 13.01 -11.51 -0.46
CA VAL A 139 13.37 -11.66 0.96
C VAL A 139 14.86 -11.36 1.19
N LYS A 140 15.74 -11.81 0.29
CA LYS A 140 17.17 -11.55 0.36
C LYS A 140 17.49 -10.06 0.21
N GLU A 141 16.77 -9.36 -0.67
CA GLU A 141 16.94 -7.92 -0.87
C GLU A 141 16.58 -7.13 0.41
N ILE A 142 15.43 -7.44 1.01
CA ILE A 142 14.98 -6.85 2.29
C ILE A 142 15.99 -7.15 3.40
N ARG A 143 16.44 -8.40 3.53
CA ARG A 143 17.44 -8.82 4.53
C ARG A 143 18.78 -8.13 4.34
N SER A 144 19.17 -7.80 3.11
CA SER A 144 20.42 -7.08 2.84
C SER A 144 20.42 -5.65 3.40
N LEU A 145 19.23 -5.09 3.67
CA LEU A 145 19.04 -3.81 4.35
C LEU A 145 18.89 -3.94 5.87
N GLY A 146 19.09 -5.14 6.42
CA GLY A 146 19.02 -5.40 7.87
C GLY A 146 17.60 -5.61 8.41
N ILE A 147 16.58 -5.67 7.54
CA ILE A 147 15.20 -5.92 7.94
C ILE A 147 14.89 -7.42 7.85
N CYS A 148 14.36 -7.98 8.94
CA CYS A 148 13.82 -9.33 8.96
C CYS A 148 12.31 -9.27 9.13
N HIS A 149 11.56 -9.77 8.15
CA HIS A 149 10.10 -9.84 8.23
C HIS A 149 9.69 -10.93 9.23
N GLN A 150 9.04 -10.54 10.33
CA GLN A 150 8.72 -11.46 11.42
C GLN A 150 7.51 -12.36 11.11
N ASP A 151 6.59 -11.89 10.25
CA ASP A 151 5.37 -12.62 9.88
C ASP A 151 5.30 -12.96 8.38
N LEU A 152 6.32 -13.63 7.86
CA LEU A 152 6.36 -13.94 6.42
C LEU A 152 5.47 -15.15 6.11
N ARG A 153 4.25 -14.88 5.64
CA ARG A 153 3.28 -15.89 5.19
C ARG A 153 2.80 -15.61 3.76
N PRO A 154 2.21 -16.58 3.04
CA PRO A 154 1.73 -16.36 1.66
C PRO A 154 0.76 -15.18 1.51
N GLU A 155 0.00 -14.84 2.55
CA GLU A 155 -0.93 -13.70 2.58
C GLU A 155 -0.20 -12.35 2.51
N ASN A 156 1.03 -12.30 3.03
CA ASN A 156 1.89 -11.10 3.07
C ASN A 156 2.82 -11.02 1.84
N ILE A 157 2.54 -11.82 0.81
CA ILE A 157 3.30 -11.88 -0.43
C ILE A 157 2.35 -11.63 -1.59
N LEU A 158 2.77 -10.72 -2.47
CA LEU A 158 2.02 -10.36 -3.65
C LEU A 158 2.83 -10.65 -4.90
N TRP A 159 2.16 -11.12 -5.93
CA TRP A 159 2.71 -11.22 -7.25
C TRP A 159 2.37 -9.97 -8.06
N ASN A 160 3.40 -9.18 -8.38
CA ASN A 160 3.29 -8.09 -9.34
C ASN A 160 3.74 -8.59 -10.72
N ALA A 161 2.76 -8.84 -11.60
CA ALA A 161 3.01 -9.33 -12.95
C ALA A 161 3.72 -8.30 -13.86
N GLU A 162 3.51 -6.99 -13.64
CA GLU A 162 4.16 -5.94 -14.43
C GLU A 162 5.66 -5.86 -14.14
N LEU A 163 6.03 -6.08 -12.88
CA LEU A 163 7.42 -6.08 -12.45
C LEU A 163 8.07 -7.47 -12.59
N GLU A 164 7.26 -8.52 -12.73
CA GLU A 164 7.66 -9.93 -12.60
C GLU A 164 8.35 -10.21 -11.25
N ARG A 165 7.81 -9.62 -10.17
CA ARG A 165 8.42 -9.67 -8.84
C ARG A 165 7.41 -10.06 -7.76
N ALA A 166 7.93 -10.72 -6.74
CA ALA A 166 7.24 -10.91 -5.47
C ALA A 166 7.43 -9.67 -4.59
N LEU A 167 6.35 -9.03 -4.16
CA LEU A 167 6.39 -7.91 -3.23
C LEU A 167 5.94 -8.36 -1.85
N ILE A 168 6.76 -8.09 -0.84
CA ILE A 168 6.46 -8.36 0.57
C ILE A 168 5.75 -7.14 1.17
N ILE A 169 4.75 -7.39 2.00
CA ILE A 169 3.93 -6.37 2.68
C ILE A 169 3.77 -6.68 4.17
N ASP A 170 3.19 -5.74 4.92
CA ASP A 170 2.74 -5.91 6.31
C ASP A 170 3.91 -6.05 7.30
N PHE A 171 4.74 -5.00 7.34
CA PHE A 171 5.88 -4.90 8.26
C PHE A 171 5.45 -4.31 9.61
N HIS A 172 5.03 -5.18 10.52
CA HIS A 172 4.70 -4.84 11.92
C HIS A 172 5.86 -5.09 12.89
#